data_AF-A0A3Q3GF65-F1
#
_entry.id   AF-A0A3Q3GF65-F1
#
_cell.length_a   1.000
_cell.length_b   1.000
_cell.length_c   1.000
_cell.angle_alpha   90.00
_cell.angle_beta   90.00
_cell.angle_gamma   90.00
#
_symmetry.space_group_name_H-M   'P 1'
#
loop_
_entity.id
_entity.type
_entity.pdbx_description
1 polymer ?
#
loop_
_entity_poly.entity_id
_entity_poly.type
_entity_poly.pdbx_seq_one_letter_code
_entity_poly.pdbx_strand_id
1 'polypeptide(L)'
;MNTNWPASVQVSVNATPLSIERGDNKTSHKPLYLKQVCQPGRNTVQITVTACCCSHLFVLQLVHRPSVRSVLQGLMKKRLLPAEHCITKIKRNFSSGTIPGTPGLNGEDGVEQTAIKVSLKCPITFRRIQLPARGHDCRHIQCFDLESYLQLNCERGTWRCPVCNKTALLEGLEVDQYMLGILVYIQNSDYEEITIDPVCGWRPVPVKPDLHIKEEPDGPVLKRCRTVSPSHMVLPNVMEMIAALGPASSPYQSLTTGGRNTPDYSRPGNSFPPLVCKRHSENLLPELTNPDELLSYLGPPDLPNNSNDDLLALFENN
;
A
#
# COMPACT_ATOMS: atom_id res chain seq x y z
N MET A 1 -19.11 -8.07 -6.13
CA MET A 1 -20.48 -7.99 -5.55
C MET A 1 -20.69 -6.60 -5.02
N ASN A 2 -21.73 -5.89 -5.46
CA ASN A 2 -22.08 -4.60 -4.89
C ASN A 2 -22.91 -4.84 -3.62
N THR A 3 -22.51 -4.23 -2.51
CA THR A 3 -23.26 -4.35 -1.26
C THR A 3 -24.50 -3.46 -1.33
N ASN A 4 -25.65 -4.00 -0.96
CA ASN A 4 -26.89 -3.23 -0.84
C ASN A 4 -27.73 -3.75 0.34
N TRP A 5 -27.84 -2.94 1.41
CA TRP A 5 -28.66 -3.24 2.58
C TRP A 5 -30.14 -2.83 2.39
N PRO A 6 -31.12 -3.71 2.65
CA PRO A 6 -32.54 -3.34 2.64
C PRO A 6 -32.82 -2.15 3.56
N ALA A 7 -33.72 -1.22 3.17
CA ALA A 7 -33.90 0.05 3.89
C ALA A 7 -34.26 -0.12 5.38
N SER A 8 -35.10 -1.10 5.71
CA SER A 8 -35.56 -1.37 7.07
C SER A 8 -34.71 -2.35 7.87
N VAL A 9 -33.55 -2.76 7.34
CA VAL A 9 -32.73 -3.79 8.01
C VAL A 9 -31.99 -3.22 9.21
N GLN A 10 -31.99 -3.99 10.29
CA GLN A 10 -31.15 -3.80 11.46
C GLN A 10 -30.33 -5.07 11.67
N VAL A 11 -29.06 -4.91 12.04
CA VAL A 11 -28.14 -6.02 12.26
C VAL A 11 -27.53 -5.88 13.65
N SER A 12 -27.51 -6.98 14.41
CA SER A 12 -26.76 -7.08 15.65
C SER A 12 -25.94 -8.36 15.68
N VAL A 13 -24.82 -8.33 16.40
CA VAL A 13 -23.97 -9.50 16.63
C VAL A 13 -23.73 -9.61 18.13
N ASN A 14 -24.02 -10.78 18.70
CA ASN A 14 -23.89 -11.01 20.14
C ASN A 14 -24.62 -9.93 20.97
N ALA A 15 -25.87 -9.62 20.59
CA ALA A 15 -26.70 -8.55 21.14
C ALA A 15 -26.12 -7.11 21.01
N THR A 16 -24.99 -6.93 20.32
CA THR A 16 -24.41 -5.61 20.03
C THR A 16 -24.94 -5.10 18.69
N PRO A 17 -25.71 -4.00 18.65
CA PRO A 17 -26.21 -3.44 17.40
C PRO A 17 -25.07 -2.85 16.56
N LEU A 18 -25.15 -3.04 15.25
CA LEU A 18 -24.18 -2.49 14.29
C LEU A 18 -24.80 -1.36 13.47
N SER A 19 -24.02 -0.30 13.25
CA SER A 19 -24.43 0.80 12.38
C SER A 19 -24.17 0.47 10.92
N ILE A 20 -25.19 0.60 10.08
CA ILE A 20 -25.07 0.46 8.62
C ILE A 20 -24.84 1.84 8.02
N GLU A 21 -23.63 2.08 7.54
CA GLU A 21 -23.32 3.28 6.76
C GLU A 21 -24.04 3.24 5.42
N ARG A 22 -25.11 4.01 5.31
CA ARG A 22 -25.82 4.26 4.07
C ARG A 22 -25.25 5.53 3.46
N GLY A 23 -24.39 5.40 2.44
CA GLY A 23 -23.92 6.57 1.68
C GLY A 23 -25.08 7.25 0.93
N ASP A 24 -24.80 8.42 0.35
CA ASP A 24 -25.83 9.28 -0.28
C ASP A 24 -26.58 8.59 -1.45
N ASN A 25 -25.98 7.56 -2.07
CA ASN A 25 -26.58 6.78 -3.16
C ASN A 25 -26.83 5.34 -2.73
N LYS A 26 -27.97 4.76 -3.13
CA LYS A 26 -28.39 3.37 -2.78
C LYS A 26 -27.40 2.27 -3.20
N THR A 27 -26.44 2.58 -4.06
CA THR A 27 -25.42 1.65 -4.58
C THR A 27 -24.07 1.73 -3.86
N SER A 28 -23.91 2.61 -2.86
CA SER A 28 -22.64 2.83 -2.15
C SER A 28 -22.61 2.29 -0.71
N HIS A 29 -23.53 1.40 -0.36
CA HIS A 29 -23.53 0.74 0.94
C HIS A 29 -22.22 -0.03 1.17
N LYS A 30 -21.68 0.04 2.40
CA LYS A 30 -20.48 -0.73 2.78
C LYS A 30 -20.85 -2.02 3.50
N PRO A 31 -20.06 -3.11 3.35
CA PRO A 31 -20.24 -4.31 4.15
C PRO A 31 -19.96 -4.03 5.63
N LEU A 32 -20.64 -4.77 6.51
CA LEU A 32 -20.40 -4.71 7.96
C LEU A 32 -19.20 -5.57 8.33
N TYR A 33 -18.29 -5.02 9.14
CA TYR A 33 -17.13 -5.74 9.65
C TYR A 33 -17.40 -6.23 11.06
N LEU A 34 -17.51 -7.56 11.22
CA LEU A 34 -17.93 -8.15 12.49
C LEU A 34 -16.76 -8.42 13.46
N LYS A 35 -15.51 -8.32 12.99
CA LYS A 35 -14.31 -8.78 13.73
C LYS A 35 -14.22 -8.24 15.16
N GLN A 36 -14.61 -6.98 15.38
CA GLN A 36 -14.50 -6.32 16.69
C GLN A 36 -15.55 -6.77 17.71
N VAL A 37 -16.67 -7.33 17.24
CA VAL A 37 -17.78 -7.81 18.08
C VAL A 37 -17.83 -9.33 18.18
N CYS A 38 -16.91 -10.03 17.50
CA CYS A 38 -16.78 -11.47 17.57
C CYS A 38 -16.11 -11.91 18.88
N GLN A 39 -16.55 -13.04 19.40
CA GLN A 39 -16.00 -13.69 20.59
C GLN A 39 -15.55 -15.14 20.28
N PRO A 40 -14.67 -15.75 21.09
CA PRO A 40 -14.36 -17.17 20.97
C PRO A 40 -15.63 -18.04 21.08
N GLY A 41 -15.74 -19.04 20.21
CA GLY A 41 -16.89 -19.97 20.19
C GLY A 41 -18.08 -19.44 19.38
N ARG A 42 -19.30 -19.69 19.88
CA ARG A 42 -20.53 -19.38 19.15
C ARG A 42 -20.78 -17.88 19.10
N ASN A 43 -20.97 -17.38 17.88
CA ASN A 43 -21.41 -16.01 17.62
C ASN A 43 -22.82 -16.06 17.01
N THR A 44 -23.69 -15.15 17.43
CA THR A 44 -25.06 -15.05 16.91
C THR A 44 -25.20 -13.73 16.15
N VAL A 45 -25.46 -13.83 14.85
CA VAL A 45 -25.81 -12.68 14.00
C VAL A 45 -27.32 -12.65 13.87
N GLN A 46 -27.94 -11.55 14.32
CA GLN A 46 -29.37 -11.33 14.22
C GLN A 46 -29.63 -10.24 13.18
N ILE A 47 -30.50 -10.56 12.22
CA ILE A 47 -30.93 -9.65 11.15
C ILE A 47 -32.44 -9.47 11.31
N THR A 48 -32.85 -8.23 11.57
CA THR A 48 -34.26 -7.86 11.76
C THR A 48 -34.69 -6.96 10.61
N VAL A 49 -35.85 -7.24 10.01
CA VAL A 49 -36.45 -6.41 8.96
C VAL A 49 -37.91 -6.13 9.29
N THR A 50 -38.39 -4.91 9.02
CA THR A 50 -39.82 -4.57 9.16
C THR A 50 -40.60 -4.69 7.85
N ALA A 51 -39.91 -4.93 6.73
CA ALA A 51 -40.49 -5.18 5.41
C ALA A 51 -39.83 -6.41 4.75
N CYS A 52 -40.55 -7.10 3.85
CA CYS A 52 -39.99 -8.26 3.11
C CYS A 52 -38.71 -7.86 2.37
N CYS A 53 -37.65 -8.64 2.58
CA CYS A 53 -36.36 -8.51 1.91
C CYS A 53 -36.15 -9.64 0.89
N CYS A 54 -37.22 -10.13 0.28
CA CYS A 54 -37.24 -11.35 -0.53
C CYS A 54 -36.36 -11.27 -1.80
N SER A 55 -35.94 -10.07 -2.19
CA SER A 55 -34.99 -9.80 -3.27
C SER A 55 -33.52 -9.75 -2.84
N HIS A 56 -33.20 -10.03 -1.57
CA HIS A 56 -31.85 -9.89 -1.02
C HIS A 56 -31.31 -11.22 -0.50
N LEU A 57 -30.00 -11.41 -0.67
CA LEU A 57 -29.23 -12.45 -0.03
C LEU A 57 -28.30 -11.82 1.01
N PHE A 58 -28.29 -12.37 2.21
CA PHE A 58 -27.30 -12.01 3.23
C PHE A 58 -26.14 -13.00 3.16
N VAL A 59 -24.92 -12.48 2.97
CA VAL A 59 -23.72 -13.30 2.84
C VAL A 59 -22.75 -12.94 3.95
N LEU A 60 -22.28 -13.95 4.67
CA LEU A 60 -21.16 -13.83 5.60
C LEU A 60 -19.91 -14.40 4.93
N GLN A 61 -18.89 -13.56 4.77
CA GLN A 61 -17.65 -13.95 4.11
C GLN A 61 -16.46 -13.68 5.02
N LEU A 62 -15.56 -14.66 5.13
CA LEU A 62 -14.24 -14.44 5.71
C LEU A 62 -13.37 -13.71 4.68
N VAL A 63 -12.87 -12.53 5.03
CA VAL A 63 -12.03 -11.72 4.15
C VAL A 63 -10.67 -11.45 4.78
N HIS A 64 -9.64 -11.41 3.95
CA HIS A 64 -8.32 -10.92 4.35
C HIS A 64 -8.25 -9.42 4.12
N ARG A 65 -8.06 -8.65 5.20
CA ARG A 65 -7.89 -7.19 5.14
C ARG A 65 -6.50 -6.82 5.65
N PRO A 66 -5.49 -6.72 4.77
CA PRO A 66 -4.15 -6.31 5.18
C PRO A 66 -4.20 -4.88 5.73
N SER A 67 -3.34 -4.60 6.72
CA SER A 67 -3.16 -3.23 7.22
C SER A 67 -2.53 -2.35 6.14
N VAL A 68 -2.78 -1.04 6.19
CA VAL A 68 -2.13 -0.05 5.30
C VAL A 68 -0.62 -0.25 5.28
N ARG A 69 -0.03 -0.48 6.45
CA ARG A 69 1.38 -0.79 6.62
C ARG A 69 1.84 -2.05 5.87
N SER A 70 1.11 -3.15 5.96
CA SER A 70 1.44 -4.39 5.23
C SER A 70 1.39 -4.16 3.72
N VAL A 71 0.39 -3.41 3.26
CA VAL A 71 0.26 -3.01 1.85
C VAL A 71 1.43 -2.12 1.42
N LEU A 72 1.81 -1.12 2.23
CA LEU A 72 2.97 -0.25 1.97
C LEU A 72 4.25 -1.05 1.77
N GLN A 73 4.56 -1.97 2.68
CA GLN A 73 5.74 -2.83 2.56
C GLN A 73 5.70 -3.68 1.28
N GLY A 74 4.52 -4.23 0.94
CA GLY A 74 4.32 -4.98 -0.29
C GLY A 74 4.57 -4.14 -1.55
N LEU A 75 4.07 -2.90 -1.58
CA LEU A 75 4.27 -1.98 -2.71
C LEU A 75 5.72 -1.53 -2.82
N MET A 76 6.37 -1.16 -1.72
CA MET A 76 7.79 -0.78 -1.72
C MET A 76 8.67 -1.91 -2.24
N LYS A 77 8.35 -3.17 -1.91
CA LYS A 77 9.11 -4.33 -2.37
C LYS A 77 8.81 -4.74 -3.81
N LYS A 78 7.55 -4.67 -4.25
CA LYS A 78 7.07 -5.27 -5.52
C LYS A 78 6.72 -4.28 -6.61
N ARG A 79 6.68 -2.98 -6.28
CA ARG A 79 6.19 -1.89 -7.15
C ARG A 79 7.09 -0.65 -7.07
N LEU A 80 8.37 -0.84 -6.75
CA LEU A 80 9.36 0.20 -6.92
C LEU A 80 9.58 0.44 -8.42
N LEU A 81 9.37 1.66 -8.90
CA LEU A 81 9.73 2.08 -10.24
C LEU A 81 11.18 2.55 -10.23
N PRO A 82 12.11 1.86 -10.93
CA PRO A 82 13.52 2.22 -10.94
C PRO A 82 13.75 3.64 -11.46
N ALA A 83 14.78 4.31 -10.96
CA ALA A 83 15.08 5.70 -11.31
C ALA A 83 15.22 5.91 -12.82
N GLU A 84 15.81 4.97 -13.56
CA GLU A 84 15.95 5.03 -15.02
C GLU A 84 14.59 5.09 -15.73
N HIS A 85 13.62 4.32 -15.22
CA HIS A 85 12.26 4.31 -15.75
C HIS A 85 11.49 5.58 -15.35
N CYS A 86 11.70 6.11 -14.14
CA CYS A 86 11.16 7.41 -13.73
C CYS A 86 11.65 8.53 -14.66
N ILE A 87 12.97 8.58 -14.91
CA ILE A 87 13.61 9.54 -15.83
C ILE A 87 13.02 9.42 -17.23
N THR A 88 12.81 8.20 -17.72
CA THR A 88 12.16 7.97 -19.01
C THR A 88 10.73 8.54 -19.04
N LYS A 89 9.95 8.37 -17.96
CA LYS A 89 8.62 9.00 -17.85
C LYS A 89 8.71 10.53 -17.81
N ILE A 90 9.71 11.11 -17.14
CA ILE A 90 9.94 12.56 -17.08
C ILE A 90 10.28 13.12 -18.47
N LYS A 91 11.26 12.52 -19.18
CA LYS A 91 11.70 12.96 -20.52
C LYS A 91 10.55 13.12 -21.52
N ARG A 92 9.55 12.23 -21.47
CA ARG A 92 8.34 12.30 -22.33
C ARG A 92 7.54 13.59 -22.17
N ASN A 93 7.62 14.25 -21.01
CA ASN A 93 6.94 15.53 -20.79
C ASN A 93 7.60 16.68 -21.56
N PHE A 94 8.91 16.59 -21.85
CA PHE A 94 9.64 17.57 -22.65
C PHE A 94 9.49 17.33 -24.16
N SER A 95 9.27 16.08 -24.58
CA SER A 95 9.07 15.74 -26.00
C SER A 95 7.65 16.02 -26.52
N SER A 96 6.68 16.25 -25.63
CA SER A 96 5.25 16.35 -26.01
C SER A 96 4.82 17.77 -26.44
N GLY A 97 5.72 18.55 -27.03
CA GLY A 97 5.51 19.96 -27.43
C GLY A 97 4.45 20.23 -28.51
N THR A 98 3.71 19.23 -28.99
CA THR A 98 2.52 19.43 -29.84
C THR A 98 1.26 19.19 -29.03
N ILE A 99 0.66 20.26 -28.51
CA ILE A 99 -0.69 20.23 -27.91
C ILE A 99 -1.70 19.90 -29.03
N PRO A 100 -2.54 18.84 -28.92
CA PRO A 100 -3.64 18.65 -29.85
C PRO A 100 -4.77 19.63 -29.51
N GLY A 101 -5.05 20.61 -30.37
CA GLY A 101 -6.25 21.45 -30.26
C GLY A 101 -6.11 22.92 -30.67
N THR A 102 -4.91 23.43 -30.92
CA THR A 102 -4.71 24.78 -31.49
C THR A 102 -4.27 24.67 -32.95
N PRO A 103 -5.02 25.19 -33.92
CA PRO A 103 -4.56 25.26 -35.30
C PRO A 103 -3.42 26.28 -35.34
N GLY A 104 -2.18 25.80 -35.47
CA GLY A 104 -1.02 26.63 -35.71
C GLY A 104 -1.12 27.21 -37.12
N LEU A 105 -1.26 28.53 -37.22
CA LEU A 105 -0.82 29.27 -38.39
C LEU A 105 0.70 29.07 -38.50
N ASN A 106 1.16 28.66 -39.69
CA ASN A 106 2.54 28.35 -40.04
C ASN A 106 3.60 29.20 -39.29
N GLY A 107 4.58 28.55 -38.64
CA GLY A 107 5.75 29.25 -38.10
C GLY A 107 6.52 28.41 -37.09
N GLU A 108 7.83 28.31 -37.30
CA GLU A 108 8.87 27.62 -36.52
C GLU A 108 9.09 28.16 -35.08
N ASP A 109 8.05 28.54 -34.35
CA ASP A 109 8.14 29.24 -33.06
C ASP A 109 7.62 28.39 -31.89
N GLY A 110 8.08 27.14 -31.83
CA GLY A 110 7.77 26.23 -30.74
C GLY A 110 8.49 26.66 -29.45
N VAL A 111 7.74 27.09 -28.43
CA VAL A 111 8.32 27.30 -27.09
C VAL A 111 8.76 25.94 -26.53
N GLU A 112 10.06 25.66 -26.62
CA GLU A 112 10.64 24.48 -25.99
C GLU A 112 10.57 24.61 -24.47
N GLN A 113 9.98 23.61 -23.80
CA GLN A 113 9.93 23.60 -22.35
C GLN A 113 11.33 23.33 -21.78
N THR A 114 12.00 24.39 -21.31
CA THR A 114 13.37 24.30 -20.78
C THR A 114 13.44 23.79 -19.34
N ALA A 115 12.30 23.80 -18.62
CA ALA A 115 12.18 23.16 -17.32
C ALA A 115 10.71 22.95 -16.89
N ILE A 116 10.49 22.01 -15.97
CA ILE A 116 9.20 21.75 -15.32
C ILE A 116 9.37 21.95 -13.81
N LYS A 117 8.49 22.76 -13.23
CA LYS A 117 8.39 22.94 -11.78
C LYS A 117 7.52 21.83 -11.19
N VAL A 118 7.96 21.23 -10.08
CA VAL A 118 7.28 20.13 -9.39
C VAL A 118 7.20 20.43 -7.90
N SER A 119 6.03 20.26 -7.29
CA SER A 119 5.87 20.42 -5.85
C SER A 119 6.32 19.16 -5.12
N LEU A 120 6.98 19.36 -3.98
CA LEU A 120 7.38 18.31 -3.04
C LEU A 120 6.29 18.03 -1.99
N LYS A 121 5.17 18.77 -2.04
CA LYS A 121 4.00 18.57 -1.20
C LYS A 121 3.03 17.60 -1.85
N CYS A 122 2.40 16.80 -1.01
CA CYS A 122 1.37 15.86 -1.42
C CYS A 122 0.07 16.64 -1.74
N PRO A 123 -0.57 16.40 -2.89
CA PRO A 123 -1.84 17.06 -3.23
C PRO A 123 -3.02 16.67 -2.32
N ILE A 124 -2.88 15.60 -1.51
CA ILE A 124 -3.92 15.14 -0.58
C ILE A 124 -3.78 15.85 0.76
N THR A 125 -2.57 15.92 1.30
CA THR A 125 -2.32 16.38 2.68
C THR A 125 -1.69 17.76 2.76
N PHE A 126 -1.24 18.31 1.63
CA PHE A 126 -0.44 19.54 1.54
C PHE A 126 0.85 19.53 2.38
N ARG A 127 1.23 18.36 2.91
CA ARG A 127 2.47 18.12 3.64
C ARG A 127 3.54 17.57 2.72
N ARG A 128 4.82 17.69 3.09
CA ARG A 128 5.94 17.11 2.35
C ARG A 128 5.72 15.60 2.16
N ILE A 129 5.82 15.15 0.91
CA ILE A 129 5.70 13.73 0.54
C ILE A 129 6.79 12.95 1.27
N GLN A 130 6.42 11.84 1.93
CA GLN A 130 7.37 10.95 2.58
C GLN A 130 7.72 9.78 1.65
N LEU A 131 6.69 9.20 1.02
CA LEU A 131 6.86 8.10 0.07
C LEU A 131 6.18 8.46 -1.25
N PRO A 132 6.92 8.92 -2.27
CA PRO A 132 6.35 9.38 -3.52
C PRO A 132 5.83 8.21 -4.33
N ALA A 133 4.56 8.30 -4.69
CA ALA A 133 3.90 7.35 -5.57
C ALA A 133 3.12 8.03 -6.69
N ARG A 134 2.85 7.23 -7.71
CA ARG A 134 2.06 7.56 -8.89
C ARG A 134 1.34 6.30 -9.37
N GLY A 135 0.29 6.48 -10.17
CA GLY A 135 -0.28 5.37 -10.92
C GLY A 135 0.57 5.04 -12.17
N HIS A 136 0.54 3.80 -12.60
CA HIS A 136 1.25 3.30 -13.78
C HIS A 136 0.96 4.15 -15.03
N ASP A 137 -0.33 4.43 -15.28
CA ASP A 137 -0.84 5.18 -16.45
C ASP A 137 -0.81 6.71 -16.30
N CYS A 138 -0.28 7.19 -15.18
CA CYS A 138 -0.10 8.63 -14.94
C CYS A 138 1.01 9.16 -15.83
N ARG A 139 0.73 10.25 -16.58
CA ARG A 139 1.70 10.91 -17.46
C ARG A 139 2.41 12.11 -16.81
N HIS A 140 1.85 12.64 -15.73
CA HIS A 140 2.44 13.74 -14.96
C HIS A 140 3.69 13.32 -14.19
N ILE A 141 4.48 14.31 -13.76
CA ILE A 141 5.66 14.14 -12.90
C ILE A 141 5.29 14.21 -11.41
N GLN A 142 4.31 15.05 -11.06
CA GLN A 142 3.87 15.26 -9.67
C GLN A 142 3.50 13.93 -9.00
N CYS A 143 4.17 13.61 -7.89
CA CYS A 143 3.85 12.46 -7.06
C CYS A 143 2.84 12.83 -5.97
N PHE A 144 2.23 11.83 -5.37
CA PHE A 144 1.47 11.94 -4.13
C PHE A 144 2.08 11.04 -3.05
N ASP A 145 1.74 11.30 -1.81
CA ASP A 145 2.18 10.49 -0.68
C ASP A 145 1.41 9.16 -0.63
N LEU A 146 2.14 8.04 -0.70
CA LEU A 146 1.55 6.72 -0.84
C LEU A 146 0.72 6.31 0.38
N GLU A 147 1.21 6.56 1.60
CA GLU A 147 0.48 6.20 2.82
C GLU A 147 -0.82 6.99 2.91
N SER A 148 -0.76 8.30 2.69
CA SER A 148 -1.94 9.16 2.67
C SER A 148 -2.95 8.72 1.60
N TYR A 149 -2.47 8.29 0.43
CA TYR A 149 -3.32 7.77 -0.64
C TYR A 149 -4.04 6.47 -0.26
N LEU A 150 -3.34 5.54 0.40
CA LEU A 150 -3.93 4.29 0.86
C LEU A 150 -4.95 4.52 1.99
N GLN A 151 -4.68 5.44 2.91
CA GLN A 151 -5.63 5.83 3.96
C GLN A 151 -6.92 6.41 3.36
N LEU A 152 -6.78 7.38 2.44
CA LEU A 152 -7.91 7.98 1.73
C LEU A 152 -8.80 6.95 1.03
N ASN A 153 -8.18 5.97 0.35
CA ASN A 153 -8.92 4.95 -0.39
C ASN A 153 -9.47 3.83 0.49
N CYS A 154 -8.91 3.61 1.68
CA CYS A 154 -9.51 2.74 2.69
C CYS A 154 -10.90 3.25 3.12
N GLU A 155 -11.08 4.58 3.16
CA GLU A 155 -12.32 5.23 3.56
C GLU A 155 -13.29 5.43 2.39
N ARG A 156 -12.79 5.98 1.27
CA ARG A 156 -13.62 6.43 0.14
C ARG A 156 -13.74 5.41 -0.99
N GLY A 157 -12.75 4.53 -1.17
CA GLY A 157 -12.76 3.47 -2.19
C GLY A 157 -12.86 3.95 -3.64
N THR A 158 -12.48 5.20 -3.95
CA THR A 158 -12.64 5.77 -5.31
C THR A 158 -11.52 5.39 -6.27
N TRP A 159 -10.32 5.14 -5.75
CA TRP A 159 -9.13 4.70 -6.48
C TRP A 159 -8.81 5.54 -7.72
N ARG A 160 -8.87 6.87 -7.57
CA ARG A 160 -8.49 7.84 -8.61
C ARG A 160 -7.23 8.59 -8.20
N CYS A 161 -6.36 8.88 -9.16
CA CYS A 161 -5.16 9.67 -8.96
C CYS A 161 -5.53 11.10 -8.53
N PRO A 162 -4.97 11.63 -7.43
CA PRO A 162 -5.28 12.99 -6.95
C PRO A 162 -4.72 14.10 -7.86
N VAL A 163 -3.86 13.77 -8.82
CA VAL A 163 -3.26 14.74 -9.74
C VAL A 163 -4.01 14.82 -11.07
N CYS A 164 -4.33 13.68 -11.69
CA CYS A 164 -4.94 13.64 -13.03
C CYS A 164 -6.29 12.92 -13.10
N ASN A 165 -6.84 12.49 -11.97
CA ASN A 165 -8.15 11.83 -11.85
C ASN A 165 -8.32 10.49 -12.62
N LYS A 166 -7.26 10.00 -13.28
CA LYS A 166 -7.23 8.66 -13.87
C LYS A 166 -7.34 7.58 -12.80
N THR A 167 -7.84 6.41 -13.19
CA THR A 167 -7.85 5.22 -12.34
C THR A 167 -6.43 4.88 -11.86
N ALA A 168 -6.30 4.61 -10.56
CA ALA A 168 -5.04 4.26 -9.92
C ALA A 168 -5.31 3.20 -8.84
N LEU A 169 -5.63 1.98 -9.29
CA LEU A 169 -5.86 0.83 -8.43
C LEU A 169 -4.57 0.40 -7.73
N LEU A 170 -4.71 -0.33 -6.63
CA LEU A 170 -3.60 -0.78 -5.78
C LEU A 170 -2.48 -1.46 -6.58
N GLU A 171 -2.85 -2.36 -7.49
CA GLU A 171 -1.93 -3.15 -8.33
C GLU A 171 -1.14 -2.32 -9.34
N GLY A 172 -1.68 -1.15 -9.71
CA GLY A 172 -1.08 -0.20 -10.65
C GLY A 172 -0.39 0.98 -9.96
N LEU A 173 -0.27 0.98 -8.64
CA LEU A 173 0.55 1.97 -7.93
C LEU A 173 2.04 1.64 -8.08
N GLU A 174 2.84 2.67 -8.22
CA GLU A 174 4.30 2.60 -8.35
C GLU A 174 4.93 3.60 -7.38
N VAL A 175 5.98 3.17 -6.67
CA VAL A 175 6.84 4.05 -5.85
C VAL A 175 7.92 4.65 -6.74
N ASP A 176 7.96 5.97 -6.87
CA ASP A 176 8.88 6.67 -7.78
C ASP A 176 10.26 6.82 -7.13
N GLN A 177 11.22 5.95 -7.49
CA GLN A 177 12.53 5.90 -6.85
C GLN A 177 13.35 7.18 -7.08
N TYR A 178 13.21 7.81 -8.24
CA TYR A 178 13.92 9.04 -8.56
C TYR A 178 13.43 10.18 -7.67
N MET A 179 12.11 10.40 -7.59
CA MET A 179 11.54 11.41 -6.69
C MET A 179 11.84 11.12 -5.23
N LEU A 180 11.87 9.84 -4.83
CA LEU A 180 12.24 9.42 -3.49
C LEU A 180 13.67 9.83 -3.15
N GLY A 181 14.61 9.62 -4.08
CA GLY A 181 15.99 10.08 -3.93
C GLY A 181 16.08 11.59 -3.77
N ILE A 182 15.28 12.37 -4.51
CA ILE A 182 15.26 13.84 -4.37
C ILE A 182 14.79 14.22 -2.97
N LEU A 183 13.65 13.67 -2.53
CA LEU A 183 13.07 13.97 -1.22
C LEU A 183 14.02 13.65 -0.07
N VAL A 184 14.74 12.53 -0.13
CA VAL A 184 15.76 12.16 0.85
C VAL A 184 16.93 13.13 0.83
N TYR A 185 17.43 13.50 -0.36
CA TYR A 185 18.56 14.42 -0.50
C TYR A 185 18.28 15.79 0.14
N ILE A 186 17.04 16.29 0.04
CA ILE A 186 16.64 17.61 0.58
C ILE A 186 15.80 17.54 1.86
N GLN A 187 15.78 16.39 2.55
CA GLN A 187 14.88 16.16 3.69
C GLN A 187 15.00 17.20 4.82
N ASN A 188 16.21 17.76 5.01
CA ASN A 188 16.52 18.75 6.04
C ASN A 188 16.41 20.20 5.54
N SER A 189 15.61 20.44 4.50
CA SER A 189 15.37 21.77 3.92
C SER A 189 13.89 22.14 3.90
N ASP A 190 13.63 23.44 3.81
CA ASP A 190 12.31 24.05 3.70
C ASP A 190 11.82 24.21 2.25
N TYR A 191 12.61 23.77 1.26
CA TYR A 191 12.22 23.87 -0.15
C TYR A 191 10.95 23.07 -0.44
N GLU A 192 9.93 23.72 -0.99
CA GLU A 192 8.63 23.09 -1.29
C GLU A 192 8.48 22.71 -2.76
N GLU A 193 9.36 23.22 -3.62
CA GLU A 193 9.34 23.01 -5.06
C GLU A 193 10.75 22.76 -5.59
N ILE A 194 10.82 21.98 -6.66
CA ILE A 194 12.02 21.80 -7.49
C ILE A 194 11.70 22.17 -8.93
N THR A 195 12.74 22.46 -9.69
CA THR A 195 12.69 22.59 -11.14
C THR A 195 13.52 21.45 -11.74
N ILE A 196 12.96 20.73 -12.70
CA ILE A 196 13.60 19.62 -13.43
C ILE A 196 13.78 20.05 -14.89
N ASP A 197 14.94 19.81 -15.49
CA ASP A 197 15.26 20.14 -16.88
C ASP A 197 15.09 18.92 -17.84
N PRO A 198 15.24 19.09 -19.17
CA PRO A 198 15.10 18.00 -20.14
C PRO A 198 16.10 16.84 -19.97
N VAL A 199 17.28 17.09 -19.39
CA VAL A 199 18.25 16.03 -19.05
C VAL A 199 17.96 15.40 -17.68
N CYS A 200 16.84 15.78 -17.06
CA CYS A 200 16.41 15.39 -15.72
C CYS A 200 17.41 15.79 -14.64
N GLY A 201 18.18 16.85 -14.86
CA GLY A 201 18.83 17.58 -13.79
C GLY A 201 17.79 18.34 -12.98
N TRP A 202 17.96 18.43 -11.66
CA TRP A 202 17.02 19.15 -10.79
C TRP A 202 17.71 20.18 -9.90
N ARG A 203 16.97 21.22 -9.51
CA ARG A 203 17.41 22.22 -8.53
C ARG A 203 16.22 22.67 -7.67
N PRO A 204 16.42 22.98 -6.38
CA PRO A 204 15.36 23.56 -5.57
C PRO A 204 14.98 24.96 -6.07
N VAL A 205 13.70 25.29 -5.94
CA VAL A 205 13.20 26.65 -6.14
C VAL A 205 13.34 27.39 -4.81
N PRO A 206 14.08 28.51 -4.74
CA PRO A 206 14.18 29.30 -3.52
C PRO A 206 12.81 29.74 -3.02
N VAL A 207 12.56 29.57 -1.72
CA VAL A 207 11.43 30.22 -1.05
C VAL A 207 11.75 31.72 -1.05
N LYS A 208 10.94 32.53 -1.73
CA LYS A 208 11.10 33.99 -1.61
C LYS A 208 10.83 34.34 -0.14
N PRO A 209 11.77 34.95 0.60
CA PRO A 209 11.42 35.55 1.86
C PRO A 209 10.41 36.66 1.57
N ASP A 210 9.33 36.76 2.33
CA ASP A 210 8.40 37.88 2.25
C ASP A 210 9.16 39.17 2.57
N LEU A 211 9.52 39.93 1.53
CA LEU A 211 10.31 41.15 1.66
C LEU A 211 9.42 42.31 2.11
N HIS A 212 9.44 42.58 3.42
CA HIS A 212 9.30 43.91 4.02
C HIS A 212 10.40 44.15 5.07
N ILE A 213 11.65 43.80 4.74
CA ILE A 213 12.81 44.24 5.53
C ILE A 213 13.82 44.85 4.56
N LYS A 214 14.11 46.14 4.76
CA LYS A 214 15.14 46.88 4.05
C LYS A 214 16.47 46.12 4.18
N GLU A 215 17.10 45.83 3.06
CA GLU A 215 18.43 45.20 3.01
C GLU A 215 19.49 46.16 3.58
N GLU A 216 20.13 45.76 4.68
CA GLU A 216 21.45 46.25 5.06
C GLU A 216 22.51 45.33 4.41
N PRO A 217 23.61 45.86 3.85
CA PRO A 217 24.39 45.19 2.81
C PRO A 217 25.45 44.17 3.29
N ASP A 218 25.26 43.51 4.45
CA ASP A 218 26.30 42.62 5.02
C ASP A 218 25.78 41.26 5.54
N GLY A 219 24.87 40.63 4.78
CA GLY A 219 24.30 39.31 5.07
C GLY A 219 24.91 38.16 4.24
N PRO A 220 24.99 36.91 4.77
CA PRO A 220 25.69 35.82 4.11
C PRO A 220 25.00 35.38 2.82
N VAL A 221 25.80 35.26 1.77
CA VAL A 221 25.45 34.86 0.40
C VAL A 221 24.52 33.64 0.39
N LEU A 222 23.32 33.79 -0.20
CA LEU A 222 22.44 32.70 -0.61
C LEU A 222 23.26 31.66 -1.40
N LYS A 223 23.56 30.51 -0.77
CA LYS A 223 24.34 29.44 -1.38
C LYS A 223 23.67 29.03 -2.69
N ARG A 224 24.36 29.29 -3.80
CA ARG A 224 23.97 28.95 -5.17
C ARG A 224 23.71 27.44 -5.25
N CYS A 225 22.44 27.02 -5.18
CA CYS A 225 22.08 25.62 -5.29
C CYS A 225 22.46 25.12 -6.69
N ARG A 226 23.47 24.26 -6.75
CA ARG A 226 23.94 23.66 -8.01
C ARG A 226 22.89 22.64 -8.50
N THR A 227 22.70 22.57 -9.82
CA THR A 227 21.89 21.52 -10.44
C THR A 227 22.47 20.15 -10.08
N VAL A 228 21.60 19.26 -9.59
CA VAL A 228 21.94 17.88 -9.28
C VAL A 228 21.53 17.01 -10.47
N SER A 229 22.51 16.32 -11.07
CA SER A 229 22.27 15.38 -12.18
C SER A 229 21.84 14.00 -11.66
N PRO A 230 21.00 13.24 -12.39
CA PRO A 230 20.61 11.89 -12.01
C PRO A 230 21.80 10.95 -11.72
N SER A 231 22.90 11.10 -12.46
CA SER A 231 24.10 10.27 -12.29
C SER A 231 24.83 10.49 -10.97
N HIS A 232 24.57 11.60 -10.29
CA HIS A 232 25.19 11.96 -9.00
C HIS A 232 24.24 11.75 -7.83
N MET A 233 23.03 11.24 -8.06
CA MET A 233 22.08 10.96 -6.99
C MET A 233 22.42 9.64 -6.30
N VAL A 234 22.55 9.69 -4.98
CA VAL A 234 22.55 8.49 -4.15
C VAL A 234 21.10 8.11 -3.88
N LEU A 235 20.68 6.95 -4.39
CA LEU A 235 19.33 6.44 -4.19
C LEU A 235 19.21 5.73 -2.83
N PRO A 236 18.12 5.93 -2.08
CA PRO A 236 17.93 5.29 -0.79
C PRO A 236 17.71 3.78 -0.93
N ASN A 237 18.21 3.04 0.06
CA ASN A 237 18.00 1.60 0.13
C ASN A 237 16.57 1.30 0.60
N VAL A 238 15.74 0.83 -0.33
CA VAL A 238 14.33 0.54 -0.08
C VAL A 238 14.15 -0.58 0.96
N MET A 239 15.11 -1.50 1.09
CA MET A 239 15.06 -2.56 2.10
C MET A 239 15.24 -2.01 3.52
N GLU A 240 16.12 -1.02 3.70
CA GLU A 240 16.27 -0.32 4.98
C GLU A 240 15.00 0.45 5.34
N MET A 241 14.35 1.09 4.37
CA MET A 241 13.09 1.77 4.61
C MET A 241 11.96 0.79 5.00
N ILE A 242 11.90 -0.38 4.36
CA ILE A 242 10.96 -1.44 4.75
C ILE A 242 11.24 -1.92 6.17
N ALA A 243 12.52 -2.09 6.53
CA ALA A 243 12.93 -2.47 7.88
C ALA A 243 12.59 -1.40 8.93
N ALA A 244 12.72 -0.12 8.58
CA ALA A 244 12.38 1.03 9.44
C ALA A 244 10.89 1.13 9.73
N LEU A 245 10.03 0.61 8.84
CA LEU A 245 8.64 0.42 9.18
C LEU A 245 8.59 -0.55 10.38
N GLY A 246 9.26 -1.70 10.34
CA GLY A 246 9.26 -2.77 11.35
C GLY A 246 8.42 -3.98 10.90
N PRO A 247 8.27 -5.05 11.70
CA PRO A 247 7.52 -6.23 11.27
C PRO A 247 6.04 -5.88 10.96
N ALA A 248 5.50 -6.45 9.88
CA ALA A 248 4.06 -6.51 9.69
C ALA A 248 3.48 -7.50 10.69
N SER A 249 2.41 -7.12 11.38
CA SER A 249 1.67 -8.06 12.22
C SER A 249 1.08 -9.17 11.35
N SER A 250 1.69 -10.36 11.42
CA SER A 250 1.10 -11.59 10.87
C SER A 250 -0.13 -11.98 11.70
N PRO A 251 -1.29 -12.29 11.11
CA PRO A 251 -2.44 -12.79 11.85
C PRO A 251 -2.28 -14.25 12.32
N TYR A 252 -1.18 -14.93 11.97
CA TYR A 252 -0.81 -16.23 12.52
C TYR A 252 0.50 -16.12 13.28
N GLN A 253 0.41 -15.96 14.59
CA GLN A 253 1.43 -16.40 15.53
C GLN A 253 0.74 -17.25 16.58
N SER A 254 0.89 -18.56 16.41
CA SER A 254 0.74 -19.55 17.46
C SER A 254 1.68 -19.21 18.61
N LEU A 255 1.14 -19.14 19.83
CA LEU A 255 1.96 -19.07 21.04
C LEU A 255 2.89 -20.27 21.08
N THR A 256 4.19 -20.03 20.95
CA THR A 256 5.23 -20.94 21.40
C THR A 256 6.06 -20.26 22.47
N THR A 257 6.07 -20.93 23.61
CA THR A 257 6.65 -20.63 24.91
C THR A 257 8.17 -20.75 24.91
N GLY A 258 8.80 -19.96 25.81
CA GLY A 258 10.11 -20.24 26.44
C GLY A 258 11.29 -19.45 25.84
N GLY A 259 12.16 -18.79 26.59
CA GLY A 259 12.41 -18.65 28.04
C GLY A 259 13.35 -17.43 28.21
N ARG A 260 13.89 -17.03 29.36
CA ARG A 260 13.83 -17.35 30.80
C ARG A 260 14.86 -16.37 31.38
N ASN A 261 14.58 -15.65 32.48
CA ASN A 261 15.60 -15.11 33.40
C ASN A 261 14.92 -14.41 34.59
N THR A 262 14.72 -15.14 35.69
CA THR A 262 14.65 -14.57 37.05
C THR A 262 15.19 -15.61 38.05
N PRO A 263 15.93 -15.18 39.10
CA PRO A 263 16.52 -16.09 40.08
C PRO A 263 15.61 -16.36 41.29
N ASP A 264 15.97 -17.46 41.96
CA ASP A 264 15.40 -18.17 43.11
C ASP A 264 15.04 -17.37 44.37
N TYR A 265 14.03 -17.85 45.13
CA TYR A 265 14.09 -18.06 46.59
C TYR A 265 12.95 -18.98 47.11
N SER A 266 13.31 -20.22 47.44
CA SER A 266 13.03 -21.04 48.66
C SER A 266 11.66 -21.10 49.38
N ARG A 267 11.05 -22.32 49.33
CA ARG A 267 10.56 -23.20 50.46
C ARG A 267 9.13 -22.98 51.07
N PRO A 268 8.54 -23.95 51.85
CA PRO A 268 7.83 -25.19 51.43
C PRO A 268 6.44 -25.44 52.11
N GLY A 269 5.75 -26.54 51.72
CA GLY A 269 4.97 -27.34 52.69
C GLY A 269 3.79 -28.17 52.15
N ASN A 270 3.92 -29.51 52.25
CA ASN A 270 2.91 -30.59 52.46
C ASN A 270 1.69 -30.71 51.52
N SER A 271 1.12 -31.88 51.15
CA SER A 271 1.27 -33.31 51.50
C SER A 271 0.45 -34.16 50.50
N PHE A 272 0.85 -35.42 50.28
CA PHE A 272 0.42 -36.44 49.30
C PHE A 272 -0.98 -37.13 49.56
N PRO A 273 -1.36 -38.29 48.93
CA PRO A 273 -2.02 -38.53 47.61
C PRO A 273 -3.21 -39.56 47.79
N PRO A 274 -3.51 -40.60 46.95
CA PRO A 274 -3.39 -40.90 45.50
C PRO A 274 -4.70 -41.51 44.86
N LEU A 275 -4.63 -41.94 43.58
CA LEU A 275 -5.24 -43.12 42.88
C LEU A 275 -5.73 -42.77 41.45
N VAL A 276 -5.02 -43.08 40.35
CA VAL A 276 -4.90 -44.35 39.55
C VAL A 276 -6.26 -44.71 38.87
N CYS A 277 -6.46 -44.86 37.55
CA CYS A 277 -5.76 -45.68 36.53
C CYS A 277 -6.31 -45.47 35.07
N LYS A 278 -5.44 -45.68 34.06
CA LYS A 278 -5.62 -46.38 32.76
C LYS A 278 -6.56 -45.84 31.63
N ARG A 279 -5.97 -45.51 30.47
CA ARG A 279 -5.78 -46.39 29.27
C ARG A 279 -5.16 -45.59 28.08
N HIS A 280 -3.99 -46.00 27.60
CA HIS A 280 -3.71 -46.67 26.31
C HIS A 280 -4.08 -45.91 25.01
N SER A 281 -3.09 -45.38 24.31
CA SER A 281 -2.57 -45.92 23.04
C SER A 281 -1.43 -45.03 22.52
N GLU A 282 -0.21 -45.54 22.61
CA GLU A 282 0.91 -45.08 21.80
C GLU A 282 0.84 -45.78 20.44
N ASN A 283 1.05 -45.03 19.37
CA ASN A 283 1.69 -45.51 18.15
C ASN A 283 2.57 -44.37 17.62
N LEU A 284 3.80 -44.38 18.14
CA LEU A 284 5.09 -44.09 17.50
C LEU A 284 5.09 -43.34 16.16
N LEU A 285 5.78 -42.19 16.14
CA LEU A 285 6.56 -41.69 15.01
C LEU A 285 7.98 -41.38 15.51
N PRO A 286 9.05 -41.87 14.85
CA PRO A 286 10.41 -41.60 15.30
C PRO A 286 10.81 -40.14 15.04
N GLU A 287 11.59 -39.60 15.99
CA GLU A 287 12.33 -38.36 15.88
C GLU A 287 13.41 -38.51 14.79
N LEU A 288 13.24 -37.85 13.65
CA LEU A 288 14.23 -37.83 12.57
C LEU A 288 15.12 -36.60 12.72
N THR A 289 16.40 -36.82 13.04
CA THR A 289 17.42 -35.78 13.28
C THR A 289 18.34 -35.53 12.07
N ASN A 290 17.95 -35.91 10.85
CA ASN A 290 18.79 -35.74 9.66
C ASN A 290 18.00 -35.23 8.43
N PRO A 291 18.39 -34.10 7.79
CA PRO A 291 17.67 -33.51 6.66
C PRO A 291 17.80 -34.25 5.30
N ASP A 292 18.66 -35.26 5.17
CA ASP A 292 18.89 -35.95 3.88
C ASP A 292 17.99 -37.18 3.59
N GLU A 293 17.16 -37.63 4.54
CA GLU A 293 16.21 -38.75 4.32
C GLU A 293 14.86 -38.33 3.69
N LEU A 294 14.62 -37.04 3.47
CA LEU A 294 13.36 -36.55 2.88
C LEU A 294 13.27 -36.75 1.35
N LEU A 295 14.39 -37.06 0.69
CA LEU A 295 14.45 -37.20 -0.77
C LEU A 295 14.12 -38.60 -1.28
N SER A 296 14.00 -39.61 -0.41
CA SER A 296 13.60 -40.97 -0.82
C SER A 296 12.08 -41.22 -0.77
N TYR A 297 11.28 -40.28 -0.26
CA TYR A 297 9.82 -40.39 -0.18
C TYR A 297 9.06 -39.68 -1.31
N LEU A 298 9.77 -38.97 -2.19
CA LEU A 298 9.18 -38.36 -3.38
C LEU A 298 9.50 -39.24 -4.60
N GLY A 299 8.60 -40.17 -4.91
CA GLY A 299 8.61 -40.85 -6.20
C GLY A 299 8.44 -39.84 -7.37
N PRO A 300 8.92 -40.17 -8.58
CA PRO A 300 8.84 -39.24 -9.71
C PRO A 300 7.38 -38.99 -10.11
N PRO A 301 7.03 -37.77 -10.57
CA PRO A 301 5.69 -37.46 -11.01
C PRO A 301 5.37 -38.12 -12.35
N ASP A 302 4.28 -38.91 -12.38
CA ASP A 302 3.64 -39.37 -13.61
C ASP A 302 3.11 -38.16 -14.41
N LEU A 303 3.57 -38.02 -15.66
CA LEU A 303 3.04 -37.06 -16.63
C LEU A 303 1.87 -37.70 -17.40
N PRO A 304 0.66 -37.08 -17.43
CA PRO A 304 -0.30 -37.34 -18.48
C PRO A 304 0.03 -36.47 -19.70
N ASN A 305 0.22 -37.16 -20.81
CA ASN A 305 0.37 -36.65 -22.15
C ASN A 305 -1.03 -36.35 -22.72
N ASN A 306 -1.41 -35.09 -23.02
CA ASN A 306 -2.25 -34.79 -24.19
C ASN A 306 -2.55 -33.30 -24.47
N SER A 307 -2.28 -32.95 -25.74
CA SER A 307 -3.00 -32.09 -26.71
C SER A 307 -3.70 -30.79 -26.28
N ASN A 308 -3.28 -29.71 -26.94
CA ASN A 308 -3.76 -28.31 -26.83
C ASN A 308 -5.16 -28.01 -27.42
N ASP A 309 -5.99 -29.00 -27.73
CA ASP A 309 -7.26 -28.76 -28.45
C ASP A 309 -8.52 -28.61 -27.56
N ASP A 310 -8.44 -28.87 -26.26
CA ASP A 310 -9.62 -28.82 -25.36
C ASP A 310 -9.81 -27.52 -24.57
N LEU A 311 -8.92 -26.52 -24.72
CA LEU A 311 -9.04 -25.23 -23.99
C LEU A 311 -9.77 -24.13 -24.77
N LEU A 312 -10.24 -24.41 -26.00
CA LEU A 312 -11.02 -23.47 -26.81
C LEU A 312 -12.54 -23.69 -26.77
N ALA A 313 -13.04 -24.71 -26.06
CA ALA A 313 -14.48 -24.99 -25.96
C ALA A 313 -15.20 -24.34 -24.76
N LEU A 314 -14.52 -23.50 -23.96
CA LEU A 314 -15.10 -22.91 -22.73
C LEU A 314 -15.42 -21.41 -22.81
N PHE A 315 -15.31 -20.79 -24.00
CA PHE A 315 -15.68 -19.38 -24.21
C PHE A 315 -16.74 -19.14 -25.29
N GLU A 316 -17.42 -20.19 -25.75
CA GLU A 316 -18.65 -20.06 -26.54
C GLU A 316 -19.77 -20.86 -25.87
N ASN A 317 -20.44 -20.23 -24.89
CA ASN A 317 -21.90 -20.23 -24.74
C ASN A 317 -22.32 -19.60 -23.39
N ASN A 318 -23.10 -18.52 -23.51
CA ASN A 318 -23.83 -17.72 -22.49
C ASN A 318 -23.04 -16.75 -21.61
#